data_AF-A0A350Y6W4-F1
#
_entry.id   AF-A0A350Y6W4-F1
#
_cell.length_a   1.000
_cell.length_b   1.000
_cell.length_c   1.000
_cell.angle_alpha   90.00
_cell.angle_beta   90.00
_cell.angle_gamma   90.00
#
_symmetry.space_group_name_H-M   'P 1'
#
loop_
_entity.id
_entity.type
_entity.pdbx_description
1 polymer ?
#
loop_
_entity_poly.entity_id
_entity_poly.type
_entity_poly.pdbx_seq_one_letter_code
_entity_poly.pdbx_strand_id
1 'polypeptide(L)'
;MVHHLDSYLATPAQLNKINVEAYELGLLNVSDFKRSGQYFWTQLQVFNVSYINFATPQGEFIGAGDYGQGNIQIEEIPKNTKGKSYKYDTDKKGNRTRLVSVQNFNPHAESWYLNAAKAGKPVWSDIYNWDTNPEILSIAASYPLYDETKTLLGVTAVDLKLSQISNFLQTLNLGKSGKAFIIERFANSKSGCQYCISLADSF
;
A
#
# COMPACT_ATOMS: atom_id res chain seq x y z
N MET A 1 0.89 -14.86 -20.51
CA MET A 1 0.99 -13.39 -20.63
C MET A 1 -0.13 -12.71 -19.85
N VAL A 2 -1.41 -12.90 -20.23
CA VAL A 2 -2.58 -12.35 -19.50
C VAL A 2 -2.63 -12.84 -18.04
N HIS A 3 -2.43 -14.14 -17.81
CA HIS A 3 -2.40 -14.72 -16.46
C HIS A 3 -1.35 -14.12 -15.51
N HIS A 4 -0.21 -13.65 -16.00
CA HIS A 4 0.83 -13.08 -15.13
C HIS A 4 0.45 -11.68 -14.65
N LEU A 5 -0.10 -10.86 -15.56
CA LEU A 5 -0.58 -9.51 -15.22
C LEU A 5 -1.79 -9.57 -14.29
N ASP A 6 -2.75 -10.46 -14.57
CA ASP A 6 -3.92 -10.64 -13.71
C ASP A 6 -3.51 -11.09 -12.31
N SER A 7 -2.56 -12.02 -12.20
CA SER A 7 -2.07 -12.49 -10.90
C SER A 7 -1.33 -11.38 -10.13
N TYR A 8 -0.48 -10.62 -10.83
CA TYR A 8 0.25 -9.50 -10.24
C TYR A 8 -0.69 -8.44 -9.68
N LEU A 9 -1.68 -8.01 -10.47
CA LEU A 9 -2.67 -7.01 -10.05
C LEU A 9 -3.69 -7.56 -9.05
N ALA A 10 -3.95 -8.87 -9.01
CA ALA A 10 -4.83 -9.47 -8.02
C ALA A 10 -4.17 -9.59 -6.63
N THR A 11 -2.84 -9.66 -6.56
CA THR A 11 -2.10 -9.93 -5.32
C THR A 11 -2.40 -8.92 -4.20
N PRO A 12 -2.42 -7.58 -4.43
CA PRO A 12 -2.78 -6.62 -3.39
C PRO A 12 -4.17 -6.83 -2.79
N ALA A 13 -5.18 -7.11 -3.63
CA ALA A 13 -6.54 -7.36 -3.17
C ALA A 13 -6.66 -8.67 -2.37
N GLN A 14 -5.92 -9.71 -2.78
CA GLN A 14 -5.84 -10.97 -2.05
C GLN A 14 -5.18 -10.80 -0.68
N LEU A 15 -4.10 -10.02 -0.59
CA LEU A 15 -3.43 -9.72 0.67
C LEU A 15 -4.32 -8.94 1.63
N ASN A 16 -5.05 -7.93 1.14
CA ASN A 16 -6.05 -7.24 1.97
C ASN A 16 -7.09 -8.21 2.52
N LYS A 17 -7.60 -9.14 1.68
CA LYS A 17 -8.56 -10.15 2.14
C LYS A 17 -7.97 -11.05 3.22
N ILE A 18 -6.72 -11.51 3.06
CA ILE A 18 -6.01 -12.29 4.08
C ILE A 18 -5.88 -11.50 5.38
N ASN A 19 -5.53 -10.21 5.31
CA ASN A 19 -5.37 -9.35 6.50
C ASN A 19 -6.70 -9.14 7.23
N VAL A 20 -7.79 -8.90 6.49
CA VAL A 20 -9.13 -8.76 7.04
C VAL A 20 -9.58 -10.06 7.72
N GLU A 21 -9.42 -11.21 7.05
CA GLU A 21 -9.77 -12.52 7.63
C GLU A 21 -8.90 -12.84 8.85
N ALA A 22 -7.60 -12.52 8.81
CA ALA A 22 -6.72 -12.69 9.97
C ALA A 22 -7.14 -11.82 11.15
N TYR A 23 -7.64 -10.60 10.90
CA TYR A 23 -8.21 -9.75 11.94
C TYR A 23 -9.49 -10.35 12.52
N GLU A 24 -10.43 -10.76 11.67
CA GLU A 24 -11.72 -11.35 12.07
C GLU A 24 -11.53 -12.64 12.88
N LEU A 25 -10.51 -13.43 12.55
CA LEU A 25 -10.13 -14.66 13.28
C LEU A 25 -9.33 -14.38 14.56
N GLY A 26 -9.01 -13.12 14.88
CA GLY A 26 -8.19 -12.74 16.04
C GLY A 26 -6.70 -13.09 15.90
N LEU A 27 -6.24 -13.45 14.70
CA LEU A 27 -4.84 -13.77 14.40
C LEU A 27 -4.00 -12.49 14.20
N LEU A 28 -4.61 -11.43 13.70
CA LEU A 28 -4.01 -10.11 13.54
C LEU A 28 -4.68 -9.10 14.47
N ASN A 29 -3.94 -8.58 15.43
CA ASN A 29 -4.37 -7.42 16.22
C ASN A 29 -3.76 -6.15 15.65
N VAL A 30 -4.55 -5.38 14.91
CA VAL A 30 -4.09 -4.12 14.28
C VAL A 30 -3.77 -3.02 15.29
N SER A 31 -4.16 -3.16 16.55
CA SER A 31 -3.75 -2.26 17.64
C SER A 31 -2.41 -2.64 18.29
N ASP A 32 -1.92 -3.88 18.07
CA ASP A 32 -0.56 -4.28 18.49
C ASP A 32 0.42 -3.98 17.36
N PHE A 33 0.90 -2.73 17.32
CA PHE A 33 1.78 -2.25 16.26
C PHE A 33 3.08 -3.03 16.14
N LYS A 34 3.61 -3.53 17.26
CA LYS A 34 4.82 -4.35 17.24
C LYS A 34 4.59 -5.58 16.38
N ARG A 35 3.51 -6.32 16.64
CA ARG A 35 3.17 -7.55 15.91
C ARG A 35 2.64 -7.27 14.52
N SER A 36 1.75 -6.29 14.33
CA SER A 36 1.18 -6.00 13.02
C SER A 36 2.24 -5.47 12.04
N GLY A 37 3.15 -4.60 12.48
CA GLY A 37 4.27 -4.17 11.66
C GLY A 37 5.20 -5.31 11.25
N GLN A 38 5.50 -6.23 12.17
CA GLN A 38 6.30 -7.42 11.87
C GLN A 38 5.57 -8.40 10.94
N TYR A 39 4.25 -8.52 11.08
CA TYR A 39 3.40 -9.33 10.22
C TYR A 39 3.40 -8.78 8.78
N PHE A 40 3.17 -7.48 8.60
CA PHE A 40 3.25 -6.82 7.29
C PHE A 40 4.65 -6.93 6.67
N TRP A 41 5.69 -6.72 7.48
CA TRP A 41 7.08 -6.92 7.05
C TRP A 41 7.32 -8.35 6.55
N THR A 42 6.75 -9.35 7.21
CA THR A 42 6.90 -10.76 6.84
C THR A 42 6.21 -11.06 5.52
N GLN A 43 5.02 -10.50 5.29
CA GLN A 43 4.32 -10.63 4.02
C GLN A 43 5.16 -10.05 2.86
N LEU A 44 5.83 -8.92 3.06
CA LEU A 44 6.72 -8.33 2.05
C LEU A 44 7.95 -9.18 1.69
N GLN A 45 8.33 -10.15 2.53
CA GLN A 45 9.38 -11.12 2.17
C GLN A 45 8.89 -12.16 1.16
N VAL A 46 7.58 -12.34 1.06
CA VAL A 46 6.93 -13.41 0.28
C VAL A 46 6.28 -12.85 -0.97
N PHE A 47 5.61 -11.70 -0.84
CA PHE A 47 4.82 -11.09 -1.90
C PHE A 47 5.54 -9.87 -2.49
N ASN A 48 5.54 -9.79 -3.82
CA ASN A 48 6.13 -8.69 -4.56
C ASN A 48 5.20 -7.47 -4.59
N VAL A 49 4.98 -6.85 -3.42
CA VAL A 49 4.23 -5.61 -3.24
C VAL A 49 5.13 -4.56 -2.57
N SER A 50 4.78 -3.28 -2.67
CA SER A 50 5.64 -2.19 -2.22
C SER A 50 5.50 -1.85 -0.76
N TYR A 51 4.27 -1.90 -0.26
CA TYR A 51 3.92 -1.42 1.07
C TYR A 51 2.62 -2.10 1.52
N ILE A 52 2.50 -2.39 2.80
CA ILE A 52 1.27 -2.90 3.44
C ILE A 52 1.01 -2.04 4.65
N ASN A 53 -0.22 -1.53 4.78
CA ASN A 53 -0.54 -0.55 5.79
C ASN A 53 -1.96 -0.67 6.34
N PHE A 54 -2.17 -0.01 7.48
CA PHE A 54 -3.45 0.15 8.14
C PHE A 54 -3.51 1.48 8.88
N ALA A 55 -4.66 2.17 8.82
CA ALA A 55 -4.96 3.29 9.71
C ALA A 55 -6.37 3.20 10.30
N THR A 56 -6.52 3.74 11.51
CA THR A 56 -7.80 3.89 12.21
C THR A 56 -8.46 5.23 11.87
N PRO A 57 -9.76 5.43 12.12
CA PRO A 57 -10.40 6.76 12.05
C PRO A 57 -9.84 7.79 13.03
N GLN A 58 -9.13 7.37 14.07
CA GLN A 58 -8.52 8.26 15.07
C GLN A 58 -7.11 8.72 14.67
N GLY A 59 -6.57 8.17 13.57
CA GLY A 59 -5.28 8.58 13.00
C GLY A 59 -4.10 7.75 13.48
N GLU A 60 -4.33 6.67 14.23
CA GLU A 60 -3.27 5.69 14.43
C GLU A 60 -2.97 4.99 13.10
N PHE A 61 -1.68 4.73 12.86
CA PHE A 61 -1.19 4.17 11.60
C PHE A 61 -0.09 3.15 11.86
N ILE A 62 -0.08 2.08 11.08
CA ILE A 62 1.02 1.13 11.04
C ILE A 62 1.22 0.67 9.59
N GLY A 63 2.46 0.68 9.12
CA GLY A 63 2.80 0.17 7.81
C GLY A 63 4.21 -0.38 7.76
N ALA A 64 4.44 -1.22 6.76
CA ALA A 64 5.76 -1.71 6.41
C ALA A 64 5.96 -1.60 4.90
N GLY A 65 7.18 -1.28 4.49
CA GLY A 65 7.57 -1.34 3.09
C GLY A 65 8.94 -0.74 2.83
N ASP A 66 9.37 -0.85 1.58
CA ASP A 66 10.64 -0.30 1.12
C ASP A 66 10.41 1.13 0.65
N TYR A 67 11.20 2.09 1.12
CA TYR A 67 11.16 3.50 0.70
C TYR A 67 12.16 3.80 -0.43
N GLY A 68 12.53 2.79 -1.22
CA GLY A 68 13.43 2.91 -2.37
C GLY A 68 14.90 2.71 -2.04
N GLN A 69 15.22 2.29 -0.81
CA GLN A 69 16.59 2.06 -0.34
C GLN A 69 16.96 0.56 -0.32
N GLY A 70 16.02 -0.32 -0.65
CA GLY A 70 16.24 -1.76 -0.71
C GLY A 70 16.19 -2.46 0.65
N ASN A 71 15.77 -1.74 1.70
CA ASN A 71 15.48 -2.29 3.02
C ASN A 71 14.05 -1.93 3.43
N ILE A 72 13.32 -2.92 3.93
CA ILE A 72 11.97 -2.69 4.45
C ILE A 72 12.07 -2.00 5.80
N GLN A 73 11.33 -0.90 5.95
CA GLN A 73 11.19 -0.15 7.18
C GLN A 73 9.76 -0.31 7.70
N ILE A 74 9.58 -0.02 8.98
CA ILE A 74 8.25 0.02 9.61
C ILE A 74 7.99 1.46 10.03
N GLU A 75 6.82 1.99 9.65
CA GLU A 75 6.36 3.33 10.00
C GLU A 75 5.09 3.24 10.84
N GLU A 76 5.02 4.03 11.91
CA GLU A 76 3.91 3.99 12.85
C GLU A 76 3.54 5.36 13.41
N ILE A 77 2.23 5.60 13.57
CA ILE A 77 1.67 6.68 14.39
C ILE A 77 0.94 6.02 15.57
N PRO A 78 1.60 5.82 16.72
CA PRO A 78 0.95 5.29 17.90
C PRO A 78 -0.15 6.23 18.42
N LYS A 79 -1.01 5.70 19.30
CA LYS A 79 -2.02 6.51 20.00
C LYS A 79 -1.36 7.65 20.78
N ASN A 80 -2.04 8.80 20.83
CA ASN A 80 -1.62 10.01 21.57
C ASN A 80 -0.34 10.71 21.08
N THR A 81 0.14 10.43 19.86
CA THR A 81 1.33 11.11 19.32
C THR A 81 1.01 12.38 18.51
N LYS A 82 -0.27 12.78 18.44
CA LYS A 82 -0.75 13.96 17.69
C LYS A 82 -0.34 13.95 16.21
N GLY A 83 -0.41 12.79 15.57
CA GLY A 83 -0.07 12.62 14.14
C GLY A 83 1.44 12.62 13.86
N LYS A 84 2.28 12.37 14.88
CA LYS A 84 3.70 12.12 14.69
C LYS A 84 3.91 10.67 14.25
N SER A 85 4.44 10.53 13.04
CA SER A 85 4.89 9.26 12.48
C SER A 85 6.34 9.01 12.83
N TYR A 86 6.65 7.76 13.16
CA TYR A 86 7.96 7.26 13.53
C TYR A 86 8.36 6.15 12.55
N LYS A 87 9.47 6.33 11.85
CA LYS A 87 9.98 5.36 10.86
C LYS A 87 11.21 4.65 11.41
N TYR A 88 11.24 3.33 11.32
CA TYR A 88 12.29 2.50 11.88
C TYR A 88 12.92 1.58 10.82
N ASP A 89 14.24 1.45 10.87
CA ASP A 89 14.94 0.35 10.23
C ASP A 89 14.54 -0.98 10.87
N THR A 90 14.67 -2.08 10.13
CA THR A 90 14.34 -3.42 10.62
C THR A 90 15.51 -4.40 10.50
N ASP A 91 15.53 -5.41 11.37
CA ASP A 91 16.42 -6.56 11.24
C ASP A 91 15.85 -7.62 10.28
N LYS A 92 16.57 -8.74 10.10
CA LYS A 92 16.17 -9.86 9.23
C LYS A 92 14.91 -10.63 9.70
N LYS A 93 14.31 -10.22 10.81
CA LYS A 93 13.08 -10.79 11.37
C LYS A 93 11.96 -9.75 11.46
N GLY A 94 12.15 -8.55 10.91
CA GLY A 94 11.17 -7.46 11.01
C GLY A 94 11.09 -6.81 12.38
N ASN A 95 12.10 -6.98 13.25
CA ASN A 95 12.16 -6.21 14.50
C ASN A 95 12.70 -4.82 14.21
N ARG A 96 12.05 -3.80 14.78
CA ARG A 96 12.53 -2.40 14.73
C ARG A 96 13.90 -2.30 15.40
N THR A 97 14.83 -1.59 14.77
CA THR A 97 16.19 -1.40 15.27
C THR A 97 16.50 0.05 15.55
N ARG A 98 16.65 0.87 14.51
CA ARG A 98 17.04 2.28 14.61
C ARG A 98 15.89 3.17 14.16
N LEU A 99 15.61 4.23 14.93
CA LEU A 99 14.70 5.30 14.51
C LEU A 99 15.38 6.12 13.40
N VAL A 100 14.72 6.20 12.25
CA VAL A 100 15.22 6.84 11.03
C VAL A 100 14.69 8.26 10.89
N SER A 101 13.39 8.45 11.13
CA SER A 101 12.77 9.77 11.06
C SER A 101 11.55 9.89 11.97
N VAL A 102 11.23 11.14 12.32
CA VAL A 102 9.97 11.53 12.97
C VAL A 102 9.40 12.72 12.23
N GLN A 103 8.17 12.62 11.76
CA GLN A 103 7.52 13.69 10.99
C GLN A 103 6.02 13.77 11.25
N ASN A 104 5.39 14.86 10.83
CA ASN A 104 3.93 14.90 10.77
C ASN A 104 3.49 14.04 9.59
N PHE A 105 2.45 13.24 9.79
CA PHE A 105 1.83 12.47 8.72
C PHE A 105 0.34 12.34 9.04
N ASN A 106 -0.50 12.52 8.02
CA ASN A 106 -1.93 12.32 8.15
C ASN A 106 -2.40 11.21 7.21
N PRO A 107 -2.59 9.97 7.70
CA PRO A 107 -3.02 8.86 6.86
C PRO A 107 -4.41 9.08 6.25
N HIS A 108 -5.26 9.93 6.83
CA HIS A 108 -6.59 10.21 6.30
C HIS A 108 -6.60 11.09 5.05
N ALA A 109 -5.51 11.80 4.80
CA ALA A 109 -5.35 12.63 3.61
C ALA A 109 -4.87 11.81 2.39
N GLU A 110 -4.36 10.60 2.62
CA GLU A 110 -3.87 9.73 1.56
C GLU A 110 -5.01 9.08 0.77
N SER A 111 -4.84 8.96 -0.55
CA SER A 111 -5.89 8.46 -1.46
C SER A 111 -6.36 7.05 -1.11
N TRP A 112 -5.47 6.19 -0.62
CA TRP A 112 -5.82 4.82 -0.22
C TRP A 112 -6.84 4.78 0.92
N TYR A 113 -6.69 5.67 1.92
CA TYR A 113 -7.59 5.74 3.06
C TYR A 113 -8.90 6.42 2.65
N LEU A 114 -8.77 7.62 2.07
CA LEU A 114 -9.90 8.48 1.74
C LEU A 114 -10.87 7.78 0.79
N ASN A 115 -10.36 7.14 -0.27
CA ASN A 115 -11.19 6.53 -1.30
C ASN A 115 -11.96 5.32 -0.74
N ALA A 116 -11.30 4.46 0.05
CA ALA A 116 -11.94 3.29 0.64
C ALA A 116 -12.93 3.64 1.75
N ALA A 117 -12.57 4.55 2.65
CA ALA A 117 -13.45 5.01 3.72
C ALA A 117 -14.72 5.67 3.16
N LYS A 118 -14.60 6.45 2.09
CA LYS A 118 -15.73 7.07 1.39
C LYS A 118 -16.57 6.07 0.61
N ALA A 119 -15.95 5.11 -0.07
CA ALA A 119 -16.66 4.14 -0.90
C ALA A 119 -17.39 3.08 -0.08
N GLY A 120 -16.93 2.81 1.14
CA GLY A 120 -17.51 1.82 2.04
C GLY A 120 -17.31 0.36 1.61
N LYS A 121 -16.42 0.13 0.65
CA LYS A 121 -16.11 -1.18 0.06
C LYS A 121 -14.68 -1.19 -0.49
N PRO A 122 -14.13 -2.37 -0.83
CA PRO A 122 -12.81 -2.46 -1.43
C PRO A 122 -12.73 -1.69 -2.75
N VAL A 123 -11.65 -0.92 -2.93
CA VAL A 123 -11.41 -0.07 -4.10
C VAL A 123 -9.92 -0.02 -4.43
N TRP A 124 -9.58 0.31 -5.67
CA TRP A 124 -8.28 0.86 -5.97
C TRP A 124 -8.29 2.36 -5.68
N SER A 125 -7.20 2.88 -5.11
CA SER A 125 -6.99 4.32 -4.96
C SER A 125 -6.78 4.96 -6.34
N ASP A 126 -6.91 6.29 -6.39
CA ASP A 126 -6.26 7.06 -7.46
C ASP A 126 -4.73 6.94 -7.30
N ILE A 127 -3.97 7.21 -8.37
CA ILE A 127 -2.51 7.35 -8.28
C ILE A 127 -2.17 8.49 -7.32
N TYR A 128 -1.19 8.27 -6.46
CA TYR A 128 -0.78 9.23 -5.45
C TYR A 128 0.71 9.13 -5.12
N ASN A 129 1.24 10.17 -4.49
CA ASN A 129 2.58 10.18 -3.94
C ASN A 129 2.48 9.92 -2.43
N TRP A 130 3.40 9.16 -1.86
CA TRP A 130 3.45 9.01 -0.40
C TRP A 130 3.80 10.35 0.26
N ASP A 131 3.00 10.81 1.23
CA ASP A 131 3.19 12.11 1.89
C ASP A 131 4.59 12.22 2.53
N THR A 132 5.08 11.13 3.10
CA THR A 132 6.40 11.09 3.75
C THR A 132 7.58 10.92 2.79
N ASN A 133 7.30 10.58 1.52
CA ASN A 133 8.26 10.27 0.47
C ASN A 133 7.66 10.63 -0.92
N PRO A 134 7.54 11.94 -1.23
CA PRO A 134 6.77 12.40 -2.39
C PRO A 134 7.35 11.99 -3.75
N GLU A 135 8.59 11.49 -3.78
CA GLU A 135 9.21 10.88 -4.96
C GLU A 135 8.63 9.50 -5.31
N ILE A 136 7.90 8.86 -4.39
CA ILE A 136 7.34 7.53 -4.56
C ILE A 136 5.89 7.64 -5.03
N LEU A 137 5.68 7.42 -6.34
CA LEU A 137 4.38 7.27 -6.97
C LEU A 137 3.84 5.84 -6.82
N SER A 138 2.60 5.72 -6.34
CA SER A 138 1.96 4.43 -6.06
C SER A 138 0.47 4.42 -6.41
N ILE A 139 -0.08 3.21 -6.49
CA ILE A 139 -1.50 2.92 -6.47
C ILE A 139 -1.75 1.81 -5.44
N ALA A 140 -2.86 1.88 -4.71
CA ALA A 140 -3.15 0.93 -3.64
C ALA A 140 -4.47 0.20 -3.86
N ALA A 141 -4.46 -1.12 -3.68
CA ALA A 141 -5.69 -1.82 -3.37
C ALA A 141 -6.01 -1.54 -1.90
N SER A 142 -7.20 -1.05 -1.62
CA SER A 142 -7.61 -0.57 -0.30
C SER A 142 -8.89 -1.28 0.13
N TYR A 143 -8.97 -1.66 1.41
CA TYR A 143 -10.06 -2.43 1.98
C TYR A 143 -10.50 -1.80 3.31
N PRO A 144 -11.74 -1.28 3.41
CA PRO A 144 -12.28 -0.77 4.67
C PRO A 144 -12.72 -1.93 5.57
N LEU A 145 -12.23 -1.91 6.81
CA LEU A 145 -12.50 -2.91 7.84
C LEU A 145 -13.61 -2.41 8.76
N TYR A 146 -14.62 -3.23 9.00
CA TYR A 146 -15.79 -2.89 9.82
C TYR A 146 -15.95 -3.87 10.97
N ASP A 147 -16.50 -3.40 12.09
CA ASP A 147 -16.99 -4.30 13.13
C ASP A 147 -18.36 -4.90 12.78
N GLU A 148 -18.86 -5.78 13.65
CA GLU A 148 -20.17 -6.42 13.52
C GLU A 148 -21.33 -5.41 13.43
N THR A 149 -21.15 -4.21 13.99
CA THR A 149 -22.14 -3.12 13.98
C THR A 149 -22.07 -2.25 12.73
N LYS A 150 -21.17 -2.57 11.78
CA LYS A 150 -20.86 -1.76 10.58
C LYS A 150 -20.20 -0.41 10.88
N THR A 151 -19.53 -0.29 12.03
CA THR A 151 -18.69 0.87 12.33
C THR A 151 -17.30 0.66 11.71
N LEU A 152 -16.78 1.69 11.03
CA LEU A 152 -15.45 1.64 10.41
C LEU A 152 -14.38 1.55 11.49
N LEU A 153 -13.62 0.45 11.51
CA LEU A 153 -12.50 0.23 12.40
C LEU A 153 -11.20 0.81 11.84
N GLY A 154 -11.11 0.88 10.51
CA GLY A 154 -9.97 1.40 9.80
C GLY A 154 -9.96 0.97 8.34
N VAL A 155 -8.90 1.31 7.65
CA VAL A 155 -8.66 0.89 6.27
C VAL A 155 -7.30 0.20 6.24
N THR A 156 -7.22 -0.97 5.62
CA THR A 156 -5.95 -1.58 5.25
C THR A 156 -5.72 -1.41 3.75
N ALA A 157 -4.48 -1.22 3.36
CA ALA A 157 -4.12 -1.11 1.95
C ALA A 157 -2.81 -1.82 1.64
N VAL A 158 -2.67 -2.22 0.37
CA VAL A 158 -1.46 -2.80 -0.19
C VAL A 158 -1.10 -2.03 -1.45
N ASP A 159 0.09 -1.46 -1.44
CA ASP A 159 0.60 -0.59 -2.48
C ASP A 159 1.41 -1.34 -3.53
N LEU A 160 1.31 -0.83 -4.75
CA LEU A 160 2.24 -1.06 -5.83
C LEU A 160 2.82 0.28 -6.27
N LYS A 161 4.14 0.44 -6.15
CA LYS A 161 4.88 1.53 -6.77
C LYS A 161 4.74 1.45 -8.28
N LEU A 162 4.56 2.59 -8.93
CA LEU A 162 4.51 2.65 -10.38
C LEU A 162 5.82 2.17 -11.02
N SER A 163 6.97 2.38 -10.36
CA SER A 163 8.26 1.84 -10.81
C SER A 163 8.30 0.31 -10.77
N GLN A 164 7.72 -0.33 -9.75
CA GLN A 164 7.62 -1.78 -9.68
C GLN A 164 6.69 -2.33 -10.76
N ILE A 165 5.56 -1.67 -10.99
CA ILE A 165 4.63 -2.03 -12.07
C ILE A 165 5.33 -1.92 -13.43
N SER A 166 6.05 -0.83 -13.68
CA SER A 166 6.82 -0.62 -14.91
C SER A 166 7.86 -1.72 -15.13
N ASN A 167 8.66 -2.03 -14.09
CA ASN A 167 9.63 -3.12 -14.15
C ASN A 167 8.97 -4.47 -14.42
N PHE A 168 7.81 -4.75 -13.81
CA PHE A 168 7.06 -5.97 -14.07
C PHE A 168 6.60 -6.07 -15.53
N LEU A 169 6.04 -4.98 -16.09
CA LEU A 169 5.61 -4.96 -17.49
C LEU A 169 6.75 -5.24 -18.47
N GLN A 170 7.97 -4.76 -18.17
CA GLN A 170 9.17 -5.03 -18.97
C GLN A 170 9.58 -6.52 -18.97
N THR A 171 9.16 -7.29 -17.97
CA THR A 171 9.41 -8.75 -17.95
C THR A 171 8.45 -9.55 -18.81
N LEU A 172 7.34 -8.94 -19.28
CA LEU A 172 6.39 -9.61 -20.14
C LEU A 172 7.02 -9.81 -21.52
N ASN A 173 7.01 -11.05 -22.01
CA ASN A 173 7.44 -11.33 -23.39
C ASN A 173 6.34 -10.86 -24.36
N LEU A 174 6.44 -9.63 -24.85
CA LEU A 174 5.46 -9.01 -25.75
C LEU A 174 5.77 -9.27 -27.25
N GLY A 175 6.77 -10.11 -27.56
CA GLY A 175 7.29 -10.27 -28.91
C GLY A 175 8.12 -9.05 -29.37
N LYS A 176 8.56 -9.04 -30.63
CA LYS A 176 9.55 -8.07 -31.15
C LYS A 176 9.08 -6.61 -31.20
N SER A 177 7.79 -6.33 -31.14
CA SER A 177 7.23 -4.99 -31.30
C SER A 177 6.08 -4.67 -30.35
N GLY A 178 5.77 -5.58 -29.42
CA GLY A 178 4.67 -5.38 -28.49
C GLY A 178 5.05 -4.38 -27.40
N LYS A 179 4.12 -3.49 -27.08
CA LYS A 179 4.25 -2.52 -25.97
C LYS A 179 3.07 -2.67 -25.03
N ALA A 180 3.33 -2.55 -23.73
CA ALA A 180 2.32 -2.58 -22.68
C ALA A 180 2.30 -1.23 -21.96
N PHE A 181 1.10 -0.73 -21.71
CA PHE A 181 0.86 0.52 -20.99
C PHE A 181 -0.30 0.31 -20.02
N ILE A 182 -0.26 0.99 -18.89
CA ILE A 182 -1.37 1.05 -17.93
C ILE A 182 -1.96 2.45 -17.99
N ILE A 183 -3.28 2.50 -18.16
CA ILE A 183 -4.03 3.75 -18.20
C ILE A 183 -4.98 3.73 -17.01
N GLU A 184 -4.86 4.73 -16.15
CA GLU A 184 -5.81 4.98 -15.09
C GLU A 184 -7.15 5.43 -15.70
N ARG A 185 -8.24 4.78 -15.30
CA ARG A 185 -9.59 5.15 -15.76
C ARG A 185 -10.20 6.17 -14.81
N PHE A 186 -10.26 7.43 -15.23
CA PHE A 186 -10.99 8.46 -14.49
C PHE A 186 -12.50 8.29 -14.67
N ALA A 187 -13.21 7.99 -13.59
CA ALA A 187 -14.67 8.06 -13.57
C ALA A 187 -15.10 9.49 -13.16
N ASN A 188 -15.32 10.37 -14.15
CA ASN A 188 -15.96 11.68 -14.00
C ASN A 188 -15.38 12.66 -12.95
N SER A 189 -14.19 13.22 -13.19
CA SER A 189 -13.82 14.53 -12.64
C SER A 189 -13.26 15.43 -13.74
N LYS A 190 -13.61 16.73 -13.68
CA LYS A 190 -13.26 17.76 -14.68
C LYS A 190 -11.78 18.19 -14.58
N SER A 191 -10.86 17.23 -14.54
CA SER A 191 -9.43 17.47 -14.45
C SER A 191 -8.76 16.62 -15.53
N GLY A 192 -7.98 17.23 -16.41
CA GLY A 192 -7.28 16.54 -17.49
C GLY A 192 -6.38 15.41 -16.99
N CYS A 193 -6.15 14.43 -17.86
CA CYS A 193 -5.26 13.29 -17.62
C CYS A 193 -3.89 13.77 -17.13
N GLN A 194 -3.56 13.50 -15.86
CA GLN A 194 -2.28 13.94 -15.28
C GLN A 194 -1.27 12.81 -15.12
N TYR A 195 -1.67 11.55 -15.35
CA TYR A 195 -0.79 10.39 -15.26
C TYR A 195 -1.06 9.37 -16.37
N CYS A 196 -0.47 9.59 -17.55
CA CYS A 196 -0.26 8.54 -18.54
C CYS A 196 1.04 7.79 -18.20
N ILE A 197 0.97 6.50 -17.86
CA ILE A 197 2.19 5.68 -17.73
C ILE A 197 2.67 5.31 -19.15
N SER A 198 3.84 5.81 -19.51
CA SER A 198 4.62 5.58 -20.74
C SER A 198 6.09 5.41 -20.27
N LEU A 199 6.96 4.49 -20.65
CA LEU A 199 7.17 3.65 -21.83
C LEU A 199 7.94 2.38 -21.40
N ALA A 200 7.82 1.31 -22.19
CA ALA A 200 8.97 0.47 -22.50
C ALA A 200 9.07 0.37 -24.03
N ASP A 201 10.03 1.07 -24.61
CA ASP A 201 10.48 0.84 -25.97
C ASP A 201 11.59 -0.22 -25.90
N SER A 202 11.32 -1.41 -26.41
CA SER A 202 12.36 -2.40 -26.71
C SER A 202 12.98 -2.06 -28.07
N PHE A 203 14.29 -1.75 -28.09
CA PHE A 203 15.09 -1.66 -29.31
C PHE A 203 15.35 -3.05 -29.91
#